data_AF-U2RKD8-F1
#
_entry.id   AF-U2RKD8-F1
#
_cell.length_a   1.000
_cell.length_b   1.000
_cell.length_c   1.000
_cell.angle_alpha   90.00
_cell.angle_beta   90.00
_cell.angle_gamma   90.00
#
_symmetry.space_group_name_H-M   'P 1'
#
loop_
_entity.id
_entity.type
_entity.pdbx_description
1 polymer ?
#
loop_
_entity_poly.entity_id
_entity_poly.type
_entity_poly.pdbx_seq_one_letter_code
_entity_poly.pdbx_strand_id
1 'polypeptide(L)'
;MNAQLQMILVGMLVDFTRKEVLEKEIIFGAKTGIQKLEAVKNNFFAKFKDFVRKAQERNNPYIPDDVEKFTEDLLLKGAEALEKTVNVDEIIHKILGEEKMAIGI
;
A
#
# COMPACT_ATOMS: atom_id res chain seq x y z
N MET A 1 13.67 9.18 8.53
CA MET A 1 13.41 7.72 8.53
C MET A 1 14.67 7.01 8.05
N ASN A 2 15.02 5.84 8.58
CA ASN A 2 16.16 5.06 8.07
C ASN A 2 15.87 4.64 6.61
N ALA A 3 16.86 4.75 5.71
CA ALA A 3 16.74 4.43 4.28
C ALA A 3 16.26 2.98 4.02
N GLN A 4 16.67 2.01 4.83
CA GLN A 4 16.22 0.62 4.69
C GLN A 4 14.74 0.46 5.01
N LEU A 5 14.29 1.06 6.11
CA LEU A 5 12.87 1.07 6.51
C LEU A 5 12.01 1.78 5.45
N GLN A 6 12.52 2.89 4.90
CA GLN A 6 11.86 3.61 3.83
C GLN A 6 11.68 2.74 2.58
N MET A 7 12.71 2.01 2.14
CA MET A 7 12.61 1.11 0.99
C MET A 7 11.57 0.00 1.22
N ILE A 8 11.58 -0.62 2.40
CA ILE A 8 10.60 -1.66 2.75
C ILE A 8 9.18 -1.11 2.66
N LEU A 9 8.92 0.03 3.29
CA LEU A 9 7.59 0.63 3.31
C LEU A 9 7.13 1.12 1.93
N VAL A 10 8.05 1.66 1.11
CA VAL A 10 7.75 2.03 -0.28
C VAL A 10 7.41 0.78 -1.10
N GLY A 11 8.15 -0.32 -0.94
CA GLY A 11 7.82 -1.60 -1.58
C GLY A 11 6.43 -2.10 -1.18
N MET A 12 6.13 -2.11 0.11
CA MET A 12 4.80 -2.48 0.62
C MET A 12 3.70 -1.56 0.08
N LEU A 13 3.97 -0.27 -0.07
CA LEU A 13 3.02 0.70 -0.60
C LEU A 13 2.72 0.45 -2.09
N VAL A 14 3.74 0.14 -2.89
CA VAL A 14 3.58 -0.22 -4.31
C VAL A 14 2.74 -1.49 -4.43
N ASP A 15 3.08 -2.54 -3.68
CA ASP A 15 2.36 -3.81 -3.69
C ASP A 15 0.90 -3.65 -3.28
N PHE A 16 0.64 -2.88 -2.21
CA PHE A 16 -0.70 -2.56 -1.75
C PHE A 16 -1.49 -1.81 -2.83
N THR A 17 -0.89 -0.79 -3.44
CA THR A 17 -1.56 0.03 -4.46
C THR A 17 -1.92 -0.80 -5.70
N ARG A 18 -1.00 -1.66 -6.15
CA ARG A 18 -1.26 -2.58 -7.27
C ARG A 18 -2.43 -3.52 -6.96
N LYS A 19 -2.49 -4.09 -5.75
CA LYS A 19 -3.61 -4.94 -5.32
C LYS A 19 -4.94 -4.18 -5.32
N GLU A 20 -4.99 -2.98 -4.72
CA GLU A 20 -6.21 -2.17 -4.74
C GLU A 20 -6.63 -1.84 -6.17
N VAL A 21 -5.70 -1.39 -7.02
CA VAL A 21 -5.98 -1.08 -8.44
C VAL A 21 -6.59 -2.27 -9.16
N LEU A 22 -5.96 -3.45 -9.07
CA LEU A 22 -6.45 -4.68 -9.73
C LEU A 22 -7.81 -5.13 -9.18
N GLU A 23 -8.01 -5.09 -7.88
CA GLU A 23 -9.29 -5.45 -7.27
C GLU A 23 -10.41 -4.50 -7.75
N LYS A 24 -10.13 -3.20 -7.82
CA LYS A 24 -11.09 -2.21 -8.31
C LYS A 24 -11.31 -2.34 -9.82
N GLU A 25 -10.29 -2.70 -10.60
CA GLU A 25 -10.44 -3.02 -12.03
C GLU A 25 -11.38 -4.21 -12.25
N ILE A 26 -11.22 -5.30 -11.47
CA ILE A 26 -12.07 -6.50 -11.55
C ILE A 26 -13.51 -6.20 -11.11
N ILE A 27 -13.68 -5.54 -9.96
CA ILE A 27 -15.01 -5.25 -9.39
C ILE A 27 -15.75 -4.19 -10.23
N PHE A 28 -15.04 -3.20 -10.77
CA PHE A 28 -15.62 -2.07 -11.47
C PHE A 28 -15.43 -2.12 -12.98
N GLY A 29 -15.32 -3.29 -13.59
CA GLY A 29 -15.08 -3.51 -15.02
C GLY A 29 -15.92 -2.66 -16.02
N ALA A 30 -17.00 -2.00 -15.59
CA ALA A 30 -17.83 -1.09 -16.40
C ALA A 30 -17.82 0.41 -16.00
N LYS A 31 -17.05 0.84 -14.97
CA LYS A 31 -17.03 2.24 -14.50
C LYS A 31 -15.96 3.09 -15.20
N THR A 32 -16.16 4.41 -15.22
CA THR A 32 -15.20 5.36 -15.82
C THR A 32 -13.90 5.44 -15.03
N GLY A 33 -12.80 5.81 -15.67
CA GLY A 33 -11.46 5.85 -15.05
C GLY A 33 -11.38 6.72 -13.79
N ILE A 34 -12.14 7.81 -13.74
CA ILE A 34 -12.19 8.72 -12.57
C ILE A 34 -12.87 8.03 -11.37
N GLN A 35 -13.96 7.31 -11.60
CA GLN A 35 -14.66 6.58 -10.54
C GLN A 35 -13.79 5.46 -9.95
N LYS A 36 -12.95 4.83 -10.78
CA LYS A 36 -11.96 3.84 -10.32
C LYS A 36 -10.90 4.50 -9.44
N LEU A 37 -10.36 5.65 -9.87
CA LEU A 37 -9.37 6.42 -9.10
C LEU A 37 -9.93 6.83 -7.73
N GLU A 38 -11.14 7.39 -7.68
CA GLU A 38 -11.78 7.76 -6.41
C GLU A 38 -12.00 6.57 -5.48
N ALA A 39 -12.34 5.39 -6.03
CA ALA A 39 -12.54 4.18 -5.24
C ALA A 39 -11.23 3.65 -4.61
N VAL A 40 -10.09 3.78 -5.32
CA VAL A 40 -8.76 3.43 -4.79
C VAL A 40 -8.33 4.44 -3.73
N LYS A 41 -8.52 5.74 -3.99
CA LYS A 41 -8.14 6.82 -3.06
C LYS A 41 -8.92 6.78 -1.74
N ASN A 42 -10.16 6.30 -1.78
CA ASN A 42 -11.01 6.27 -0.60
C ASN A 42 -10.39 5.46 0.55
N ASN A 43 -10.12 6.14 1.66
CA ASN A 43 -9.46 5.60 2.85
C ASN A 43 -8.11 4.91 2.56
N PHE A 44 -7.40 5.35 1.52
CA PHE A 44 -6.19 4.69 1.02
C PHE A 44 -5.14 4.44 2.12
N PHE A 45 -4.78 5.46 2.90
CA PHE A 45 -3.79 5.30 3.98
C PHE A 45 -4.29 4.51 5.17
N ALA A 46 -5.59 4.58 5.49
CA ALA A 46 -6.16 3.74 6.55
C ALA A 46 -6.05 2.25 6.18
N LYS A 47 -6.43 1.91 4.95
CA LYS A 47 -6.27 0.55 4.40
C LYS A 47 -4.81 0.13 4.31
N PHE A 48 -3.91 1.03 3.90
CA PHE A 48 -2.48 0.75 3.85
C PHE A 48 -1.91 0.44 5.24
N LYS A 49 -2.26 1.22 6.26
CA LYS A 49 -1.85 0.94 7.66
C LYS A 49 -2.39 -0.41 8.13
N ASP A 50 -3.62 -0.76 7.81
CA ASP A 50 -4.18 -2.08 8.13
C ASP A 50 -3.49 -3.21 7.36
N PHE A 51 -3.09 -2.97 6.10
CA PHE A 51 -2.27 -3.90 5.33
C PHE A 51 -0.90 -4.13 5.98
N VAL A 52 -0.25 -3.07 6.46
CA VAL A 52 1.02 -3.15 7.20
C VAL A 52 0.83 -3.95 8.50
N ARG A 53 -0.22 -3.70 9.29
CA ARG A 53 -0.52 -4.49 10.51
C ARG A 53 -0.69 -5.97 10.21
N LYS A 54 -1.54 -6.32 9.24
CA LYS A 54 -1.78 -7.71 8.84
C LYS A 54 -0.53 -8.42 8.34
N ALA A 55 0.38 -7.68 7.70
CA ALA A 55 1.67 -8.23 7.29
C ALA A 55 2.59 -8.55 8.48
N GLN A 56 2.38 -7.90 9.64
CA GLN A 56 3.12 -8.14 10.88
C GLN A 56 2.49 -9.22 11.77
N GLU A 57 1.16 -9.41 11.77
CA GLU A 57 0.41 -10.40 12.58
C GLU A 57 0.80 -11.88 12.38
N ARG A 58 1.84 -12.17 11.59
CA ARG A 58 2.35 -13.52 11.38
C ARG A 58 3.19 -13.94 12.60
N ASN A 59 2.50 -14.20 13.72
CA ASN A 59 3.04 -14.67 15.02
C ASN A 59 4.15 -15.71 14.79
N ASN A 60 5.39 -15.24 14.75
CA ASN A 60 6.51 -16.06 14.33
C ASN A 60 7.08 -16.69 15.59
N PRO A 61 7.02 -18.03 15.77
CA PRO A 61 7.47 -18.68 16.99
C PRO A 61 8.97 -18.48 17.27
N TYR A 62 9.73 -17.96 16.31
CA TYR A 62 11.16 -17.68 16.41
C TYR A 62 11.49 -16.19 16.70
N ILE A 63 10.49 -15.31 16.81
CA ILE A 63 10.69 -13.89 17.09
C ILE A 63 10.06 -13.56 18.44
N PRO A 64 10.78 -12.92 19.38
CA PRO A 64 10.20 -12.47 20.65
C PRO A 64 9.14 -11.38 20.46
N ASP A 65 8.05 -11.46 21.22
CA ASP A 65 6.92 -10.50 21.17
C ASP A 65 7.34 -9.02 21.26
N ASP A 66 8.38 -8.70 22.03
CA ASP A 66 8.87 -7.33 22.19
C ASP A 66 9.54 -6.80 20.91
N VAL A 67 10.22 -7.68 20.17
CA VAL A 67 10.84 -7.37 18.88
C VAL A 67 9.78 -7.21 17.80
N GLU A 68 8.73 -8.05 17.84
CA GLU A 68 7.58 -7.97 16.94
C GLU A 68 6.82 -6.65 17.12
N LYS A 69 6.47 -6.29 18.36
CA LYS A 69 5.81 -5.02 18.69
C LYS A 69 6.65 -3.81 18.30
N PHE A 70 7.95 -3.82 18.57
CA PHE A 70 8.84 -2.72 18.19
C PHE A 70 8.86 -2.51 16.66
N THR A 71 8.88 -3.61 15.90
CA THR A 71 8.92 -3.58 14.45
C THR A 71 7.59 -3.09 13.86
N GLU A 72 6.47 -3.53 14.43
CA GLU A 72 5.12 -3.05 14.07
C GLU A 72 5.00 -1.53 14.29
N ASP A 73 5.38 -1.06 15.48
CA ASP A 73 5.32 0.36 15.85
C ASP A 73 6.18 1.23 14.91
N LEU A 74 7.35 0.72 14.54
CA LEU A 74 8.30 1.39 13.65
C LEU A 74 7.74 1.49 12.21
N LEU A 75 7.14 0.41 11.70
CA LEU A 75 6.52 0.38 10.36
C LEU A 75 5.28 1.26 10.30
N LEU A 76 4.45 1.28 11.35
CA LEU A 76 3.28 2.14 11.44
C LEU A 76 3.65 3.63 11.45
N LYS A 77 4.63 4.02 12.27
CA LYS A 77 5.17 5.38 12.28
C LYS A 77 5.76 5.76 10.92
N GLY A 78 6.41 4.81 10.25
CA GLY A 78 6.92 5.01 8.89
C GLY A 78 5.80 5.17 7.85
N ALA A 79 4.70 4.43 7.95
CA ALA A 79 3.53 4.59 7.10
C ALA A 79 2.85 5.96 7.28
N GLU A 80 2.78 6.47 8.52
CA GLU A 80 2.31 7.83 8.81
C GLU A 80 3.25 8.91 8.24
N ALA A 81 4.56 8.67 8.25
CA ALA A 81 5.52 9.57 7.63
C ALA A 81 5.38 9.57 6.10
N LEU A 82 5.13 8.41 5.49
CA LEU A 82 4.83 8.30 4.07
C LEU A 82 3.56 9.06 3.71
N GLU A 83 2.49 8.94 4.49
CA GLU A 83 1.23 9.67 4.28
C GLU A 83 1.41 11.19 4.14
N LYS A 84 2.37 11.77 4.86
CA LYS A 84 2.66 13.21 4.82
C LYS A 84 3.58 13.63 3.69
N THR A 85 4.25 12.69 3.03
CA THR A 85 5.32 12.97 2.07
C THR A 85 5.00 12.56 0.64
N VAL A 86 4.13 11.56 0.45
CA VAL A 86 3.85 11.01 -0.87
C VAL A 86 2.56 11.56 -1.48
N ASN A 87 2.58 11.74 -2.79
CA ASN A 87 1.40 12.09 -3.57
C ASN A 87 0.68 10.82 -4.03
N VAL A 88 -0.44 10.50 -3.40
CA VAL A 88 -1.25 9.30 -3.71
C VAL A 88 -1.72 9.28 -5.16
N ASP A 89 -2.07 10.44 -5.72
CA ASP A 89 -2.55 10.52 -7.11
C ASP A 89 -1.46 10.14 -8.10
N GLU A 90 -0.24 10.57 -7.84
CA GLU A 90 0.92 10.24 -8.69
C GLU A 90 1.25 8.74 -8.64
N ILE A 91 1.20 8.15 -7.44
CA ILE A 91 1.47 6.71 -7.26
C ILE A 91 0.42 5.88 -8.00
N ILE A 92 -0.87 6.19 -7.79
CA ILE A 92 -1.95 5.45 -8.44
C ILE A 92 -1.88 5.60 -9.96
N HIS A 93 -1.63 6.82 -10.48
CA HIS A 93 -1.50 7.02 -11.92
C HIS A 93 -0.34 6.25 -12.54
N LYS A 94 0.83 6.24 -11.89
CA LYS A 94 1.99 5.47 -12.37
C LYS A 94 1.68 3.99 -12.43
N ILE A 95 1.12 3.44 -11.35
CA ILE A 95 0.77 2.01 -11.27
C ILE A 95 -0.33 1.66 -12.27
N LEU A 96 -1.38 2.47 -12.40
CA LEU A 96 -2.42 2.26 -13.42
C LEU A 96 -1.83 2.25 -14.84
N GLY A 97 -0.87 3.13 -15.13
CA GLY A 97 -0.19 3.15 -16.42
C GLY A 97 0.62 1.88 -16.67
N GLU A 98 1.37 1.42 -15.66
CA GLU A 98 2.12 0.16 -15.73
C GLU A 98 1.21 -1.05 -15.91
N GLU A 99 0.13 -1.16 -15.14
CA GLU A 99 -0.82 -2.27 -15.23
C GLU A 99 -1.49 -2.32 -16.62
N LYS A 100 -1.90 -1.17 -17.18
CA LYS A 100 -2.47 -1.07 -18.53
C LYS A 100 -1.52 -1.57 -19.61
N MET A 101 -0.25 -1.12 -19.56
CA MET A 101 0.77 -1.63 -20.47
C MET A 101 0.98 -3.14 -20.32
N ALA A 102 0.95 -3.67 -19.09
CA ALA A 102 1.12 -5.10 -18.84
C ALA A 102 -0.04 -5.95 -19.38
N ILE A 103 -1.27 -5.43 -19.37
CA ILE A 103 -2.46 -6.11 -19.92
C ILE A 103 -2.70 -5.83 -21.42
N GLY A 104 -1.86 -5.01 -22.06
CA GLY A 104 -1.88 -4.75 -23.50
C GLY A 104 -2.99 -3.82 -23.99
N ILE A 105 -3.45 -2.88 -23.14
CA ILE A 105 -4.47 -1.87 -23.45
C ILE A 105 -3.87 -0.47 -23.26
#